data_AF-A0A4Q3Z3H0-F1
#
_entry.id   AF-A0A4Q3Z3H0-F1
#
_cell.length_a   1.000
_cell.length_b   1.000
_cell.length_c   1.000
_cell.angle_alpha   90.00
_cell.angle_beta   90.00
_cell.angle_gamma   90.00
#
_symmetry.space_group_name_H-M   'P 1'
#
loop_
_entity.id
_entity.type
_entity.pdbx_description
1 polymer ?
#
loop_
_entity_poly.entity_id
_entity_poly.type
_entity_poly.pdbx_seq_one_letter_code
_entity_poly.pdbx_strand_id
1 'polypeptide(L)'
;MIELVIDQRRKDLGGFEVGRVLPYAKRRMIGPFIFFDHMGPADFQAGFGREVDVRPHPHIGLSTLSYLFEGEMTHRDSVGVTQPIRPGEVNWMTAGRGITHSERFETLRERGGRMNGIQTWIALPVEDEEMAPSFDHYAPEVLPTHEENGMWARLIAGEAFGAKSPVKTHSPMFYVH
;
A
#
# COMPACT_ATOMS: atom_id res chain seq x y z
N MET A 1 6.96 -11.51 -23.96
CA MET A 1 5.62 -11.37 -24.58
C MET A 1 4.64 -11.05 -23.47
N ILE A 2 3.70 -10.12 -23.66
CA ILE A 2 2.69 -9.78 -22.64
C ILE A 2 1.61 -10.87 -22.64
N GLU A 3 1.38 -11.51 -21.48
CA GLU A 3 0.38 -12.58 -21.33
C GLU A 3 -1.05 -12.05 -21.20
N LEU A 4 -1.24 -10.95 -20.46
CA LEU A 4 -2.55 -10.41 -20.11
C LEU A 4 -2.42 -8.91 -19.80
N VAL A 5 -3.33 -8.11 -20.33
CA VAL A 5 -3.56 -6.71 -19.93
C VAL A 5 -4.82 -6.67 -19.08
N ILE A 6 -4.74 -6.07 -17.89
CA ILE A 6 -5.87 -5.91 -16.98
C ILE A 6 -6.14 -4.42 -16.82
N ASP A 7 -7.25 -3.95 -17.36
CA ASP A 7 -7.69 -2.58 -17.13
C ASP A 7 -8.19 -2.41 -15.68
N GLN A 8 -7.80 -1.30 -15.07
CA GLN A 8 -8.28 -0.94 -13.74
C GLN A 8 -9.79 -0.72 -13.73
N ARG A 9 -10.45 -1.14 -12.64
CA ARG A 9 -11.89 -0.98 -12.44
C ARG A 9 -12.11 0.00 -11.31
N ARG A 10 -12.95 1.02 -11.52
CA ARG A 10 -13.29 1.99 -10.47
C ARG A 10 -14.06 1.33 -9.33
N LYS A 11 -13.68 1.66 -8.11
CA LYS A 11 -14.35 1.25 -6.87
C LYS A 11 -14.49 2.46 -5.96
N ASP A 12 -15.71 2.74 -5.56
CA ASP A 12 -16.01 3.77 -4.57
C ASP A 12 -15.78 3.23 -3.15
N LEU A 13 -15.00 3.96 -2.36
CA LEU A 13 -14.74 3.70 -0.95
C LEU A 13 -15.60 4.56 0.00
N GLY A 14 -16.62 5.24 -0.52
CA GLY A 14 -17.53 6.12 0.24
C GLY A 14 -17.29 7.61 0.00
N GLY A 15 -16.77 8.00 -1.16
CA GLY A 15 -16.40 9.39 -1.47
C GLY A 15 -15.00 9.53 -2.08
N PHE A 16 -14.28 8.41 -2.23
CA PHE A 16 -13.01 8.33 -2.94
C PHE A 16 -13.00 7.12 -3.84
N GLU A 17 -12.82 7.34 -5.14
CA GLU A 17 -12.69 6.27 -6.12
C GLU A 17 -11.24 5.80 -6.21
N VAL A 18 -11.06 4.48 -6.21
CA VAL A 18 -9.77 3.82 -6.48
C VAL A 18 -9.86 2.97 -7.75
N GLY A 19 -8.72 2.80 -8.42
CA GLY A 19 -8.54 1.93 -9.57
C GLY A 19 -8.08 0.54 -9.17
N ARG A 20 -8.98 -0.45 -9.15
CA ARG A 20 -8.67 -1.83 -8.76
C ARG A 20 -8.15 -2.66 -9.93
N VAL A 21 -6.94 -3.20 -9.80
CA VAL A 21 -6.31 -4.11 -10.76
C VAL A 21 -6.46 -5.57 -10.31
N LEU A 22 -5.99 -5.88 -9.10
CA LEU A 22 -6.12 -7.20 -8.47
C LEU A 22 -7.13 -7.17 -7.31
N PRO A 23 -7.88 -8.26 -7.07
CA PRO A 23 -7.91 -9.49 -7.85
C PRO A 23 -8.68 -9.32 -9.17
N TYR A 24 -8.32 -10.12 -10.18
CA TYR A 24 -9.05 -10.24 -11.45
C TYR A 24 -9.46 -11.69 -11.69
N ALA A 25 -10.61 -11.93 -12.34
CA ALA A 25 -11.18 -13.27 -12.48
C ALA A 25 -10.20 -14.28 -13.13
N LYS A 26 -9.41 -13.83 -14.11
CA LYS A 26 -8.40 -14.65 -14.81
C LYS A 26 -7.00 -14.61 -14.16
N ARG A 27 -6.78 -13.75 -13.17
CA ARG A 27 -5.51 -13.59 -12.46
C ARG A 27 -5.78 -13.03 -11.06
N ARG A 28 -5.95 -13.92 -10.10
CA ARG A 28 -6.27 -13.54 -8.70
C ARG A 28 -5.03 -13.11 -7.92
N MET A 29 -3.86 -13.60 -8.31
CA MET A 29 -2.58 -13.27 -7.68
C MET A 29 -1.46 -13.17 -8.72
N ILE A 30 -0.41 -12.42 -8.37
CA ILE A 30 0.89 -12.39 -9.08
C ILE A 30 1.96 -12.55 -8.02
N GLY A 31 2.67 -13.68 -8.00
CA GLY A 31 3.48 -14.03 -6.84
C GLY A 31 2.63 -13.95 -5.56
N PRO A 32 3.10 -13.26 -4.50
CA PRO A 32 2.32 -13.10 -3.27
C PRO A 32 1.31 -11.94 -3.31
N PHE A 33 1.27 -11.11 -4.38
CA PHE A 33 0.34 -9.98 -4.48
C PHE A 33 -1.07 -10.48 -4.79
N ILE A 34 -2.03 -10.22 -3.90
CA ILE A 34 -3.44 -10.65 -4.00
C ILE A 34 -4.42 -9.48 -4.18
N PHE A 35 -3.94 -8.25 -4.01
CA PHE A 35 -4.72 -7.02 -4.13
C PHE A 35 -3.83 -5.88 -4.61
N PHE A 36 -4.37 -5.01 -5.46
CA PHE A 36 -3.65 -3.87 -6.00
C PHE A 36 -4.66 -2.79 -6.41
N ASP A 37 -4.72 -1.73 -5.61
CA ASP A 37 -5.54 -0.55 -5.87
C ASP A 37 -4.65 0.68 -6.08
N HIS A 38 -4.92 1.43 -7.14
CA HIS A 38 -4.38 2.76 -7.37
C HIS A 38 -5.31 3.81 -6.77
N MET A 39 -4.82 4.55 -5.79
CA MET A 39 -5.46 5.70 -5.18
C MET A 39 -5.12 6.94 -6.00
N GLY A 40 -6.11 7.62 -6.59
CA GLY A 40 -5.90 8.85 -7.36
C GLY A 40 -5.31 8.63 -8.77
N PRO A 41 -4.70 9.66 -9.39
CA PRO A 41 -4.54 11.02 -8.86
C PRO A 41 -5.89 11.70 -8.66
N ALA A 42 -6.10 12.31 -7.49
CA ALA A 42 -7.33 13.03 -7.16
C ALA A 42 -7.05 14.31 -6.38
N ASP A 43 -7.84 15.35 -6.64
CA ASP A 43 -7.79 16.64 -5.96
C ASP A 43 -8.90 16.75 -4.91
N PHE A 44 -8.52 17.16 -3.70
CA PHE A 44 -9.41 17.34 -2.57
C PHE A 44 -9.44 18.81 -2.15
N GLN A 45 -10.65 19.36 -2.00
CA GLN A 45 -10.85 20.67 -1.38
C GLN A 45 -10.73 20.55 0.13
N ALA A 46 -10.19 21.58 0.78
CA ALA A 46 -10.15 21.65 2.23
C ALA A 46 -11.57 21.51 2.82
N GLY A 47 -11.70 20.77 3.92
CA GLY A 47 -12.96 20.55 4.63
C GLY A 47 -13.85 19.44 4.05
N PHE A 48 -13.36 18.57 3.16
CA PHE A 48 -14.14 17.43 2.67
C PHE A 48 -14.60 16.51 3.83
N GLY A 49 -15.67 15.74 3.61
CA GLY A 49 -16.33 14.98 4.68
C GLY A 49 -15.65 13.65 5.02
N ARG A 50 -15.90 13.16 6.24
CA ARG A 50 -15.27 11.96 6.83
C ARG A 50 -15.64 10.65 6.14
N GLU A 51 -16.63 10.66 5.25
CA GLU A 51 -17.03 9.54 4.40
C GLU A 51 -15.88 9.01 3.54
N VAL A 52 -14.89 9.85 3.22
CA VAL A 52 -13.66 9.48 2.52
C VAL A 52 -12.71 8.63 3.38
N ASP A 53 -12.81 8.69 4.71
CA ASP A 53 -11.93 7.88 5.57
C ASP A 53 -12.27 6.39 5.46
N VAL A 54 -11.25 5.54 5.39
CA VAL A 54 -11.43 4.10 5.53
C VAL A 54 -11.71 3.78 6.99
N ARG A 55 -12.95 3.39 7.28
CA ARG A 55 -13.43 3.06 8.64
C ARG A 55 -12.70 1.85 9.23
N PRO A 56 -12.75 1.64 10.56
CA PRO A 56 -12.10 0.49 11.19
C PRO A 56 -12.58 -0.82 10.58
N HIS A 57 -11.66 -1.65 10.11
CA HIS A 57 -11.94 -2.94 9.48
C HIS A 57 -10.82 -3.95 9.77
N PRO A 58 -11.12 -5.27 9.78
CA PRO A 58 -10.15 -6.31 10.08
C PRO A 58 -9.42 -6.84 8.84
N HIS A 59 -8.22 -7.37 9.05
CA HIS A 59 -7.48 -8.25 8.13
C HIS A 59 -6.89 -9.45 8.91
N ILE A 60 -6.65 -10.56 8.20
CA ILE A 60 -5.94 -11.77 8.68
C ILE A 60 -5.08 -12.34 7.53
N GLY A 61 -4.03 -13.11 7.83
CA GLY A 61 -3.29 -13.93 6.86
C GLY A 61 -2.58 -13.17 5.73
N LEU A 62 -2.41 -11.85 5.86
CA LEU A 62 -1.82 -10.99 4.84
C LEU A 62 -1.01 -9.85 5.46
N SER A 63 -0.18 -9.21 4.63
CA SER A 63 0.35 -7.88 4.89
C SER A 63 -0.26 -6.87 3.93
N THR A 64 -0.50 -5.63 4.38
CA THR A 64 -0.85 -4.50 3.53
C THR A 64 0.35 -3.59 3.37
N LEU A 65 0.62 -3.13 2.15
CA LEU A 65 1.63 -2.13 1.83
C LEU A 65 0.94 -0.91 1.22
N SER A 66 1.11 0.24 1.87
CA SER A 66 0.72 1.54 1.33
C SER A 66 1.98 2.32 0.93
N TYR A 67 1.96 2.90 -0.27
CA TYR A 67 3.05 3.70 -0.84
C TYR A 67 2.47 4.90 -1.58
N LEU A 68 2.81 6.12 -1.15
CA LEU A 68 2.24 7.34 -1.72
C LEU A 68 3.19 7.99 -2.74
N PHE A 69 2.62 8.53 -3.81
CA PHE A 69 3.29 9.45 -4.73
C PHE A 69 3.01 10.91 -4.36
N GLU A 70 1.81 11.20 -3.84
CA GLU A 70 1.36 12.52 -3.43
C GLU A 70 0.40 12.41 -2.24
N GLY A 71 0.35 13.44 -1.40
CA GLY A 71 -0.58 13.54 -0.28
C GLY A 71 -0.08 12.94 1.02
N GLU A 72 -0.98 12.83 1.99
CA GLU A 72 -0.71 12.24 3.31
C GLU A 72 -1.94 11.47 3.79
N MET A 73 -1.70 10.32 4.40
CA MET A 73 -2.73 9.49 5.04
C MET A 73 -2.23 9.05 6.41
N THR A 74 -3.12 8.88 7.39
CA THR A 74 -2.78 8.44 8.74
C THR A 74 -3.35 7.06 8.99
N HIS A 75 -2.48 6.10 9.22
CA HIS A 75 -2.83 4.76 9.68
C HIS A 75 -3.05 4.74 11.19
N ARG A 76 -4.06 3.99 11.65
CA ARG A 76 -4.27 3.67 13.07
C ARG A 76 -4.73 2.22 13.22
N ASP A 77 -4.19 1.47 14.18
CA ASP A 77 -4.55 0.06 14.37
C ASP A 77 -4.75 -0.40 15.82
N SER A 78 -5.17 -1.65 15.95
CA SER A 78 -5.41 -2.33 17.23
C SER A 78 -4.15 -2.69 18.01
N VAL A 79 -2.95 -2.62 17.42
CA VAL A 79 -1.69 -2.81 18.17
C VAL A 79 -1.17 -1.49 18.75
N GLY A 80 -1.91 -0.39 18.56
CA GLY A 80 -1.63 0.91 19.16
C GLY A 80 -0.81 1.84 18.28
N VAL A 81 -0.59 1.48 17.01
CA VAL A 81 0.17 2.33 16.08
C VAL A 81 -0.71 3.47 15.58
N THR A 82 -0.12 4.66 15.49
CA THR A 82 -0.66 5.79 14.74
C THR A 82 0.47 6.39 13.92
N GLN A 83 0.40 6.25 12.59
CA GLN A 83 1.50 6.62 11.70
C GLN A 83 0.98 7.39 10.48
N PRO A 84 1.35 8.68 10.31
CA PRO A 84 1.20 9.35 9.03
C PRO A 84 2.18 8.76 8.00
N ILE A 85 1.71 8.58 6.77
CA ILE A 85 2.51 8.21 5.60
C ILE A 85 2.46 9.34 4.56
N ARG A 86 3.63 9.64 4.00
CA ARG A 86 3.91 10.72 3.04
C ARG A 86 4.52 10.17 1.75
N PRO A 87 4.73 11.00 0.72
CA PRO A 87 5.24 10.53 -0.56
C PRO A 87 6.60 9.83 -0.44
N GLY A 88 6.69 8.65 -1.03
CA GLY A 88 7.90 7.84 -1.05
C GLY A 88 8.17 7.01 0.21
N GLU A 89 7.39 7.20 1.28
CA GLU A 89 7.43 6.36 2.48
C GLU A 89 6.64 5.05 2.24
N VAL A 90 6.96 4.03 3.04
CA VAL A 90 6.26 2.73 3.03
C VAL A 90 5.69 2.45 4.40
N ASN A 91 4.39 2.20 4.46
CA ASN A 91 3.76 1.52 5.60
C ASN A 91 3.59 0.05 5.24
N TRP A 92 4.16 -0.84 6.05
CA TRP A 92 4.00 -2.28 5.95
C TRP A 92 3.30 -2.79 7.21
N MET A 93 2.02 -3.12 7.10
CA MET A 93 1.25 -3.71 8.20
C MET A 93 1.11 -5.22 7.96
N THR A 94 1.57 -6.04 8.89
CA THR A 94 1.36 -7.49 8.86
C THR A 94 0.20 -7.84 9.78
N ALA A 95 -0.86 -8.43 9.22
CA ALA A 95 -2.06 -8.78 9.97
C ALA A 95 -1.90 -10.09 10.77
N GLY A 96 -1.26 -11.10 10.18
CA GLY A 96 -1.12 -12.42 10.80
C GLY A 96 -2.46 -12.97 11.32
N ARG A 97 -2.50 -13.43 12.58
CA ARG A 97 -3.73 -13.91 13.24
C ARG A 97 -4.86 -12.87 13.38
N GLY A 98 -4.56 -11.59 13.13
CA GLY A 98 -5.57 -10.55 13.01
C GLY A 98 -5.14 -9.19 13.48
N ILE A 99 -5.52 -8.17 12.71
CA ILE A 99 -5.40 -6.77 13.07
C ILE A 99 -6.65 -6.02 12.59
N THR A 100 -7.11 -5.04 13.37
CA THR A 100 -8.11 -4.07 12.89
C THR A 100 -7.45 -2.72 12.74
N HIS A 101 -7.71 -2.04 11.63
CA HIS A 101 -7.12 -0.72 11.37
C HIS A 101 -8.06 0.21 10.62
N SER A 102 -7.68 1.49 10.59
CA SER A 102 -8.35 2.53 9.81
C SER A 102 -7.33 3.43 9.14
N GLU A 103 -7.70 4.01 8.01
CA GLU A 103 -6.86 4.95 7.26
C GLU A 103 -7.60 6.28 7.13
N ARG A 104 -6.98 7.35 7.61
CA ARG A 104 -7.60 8.67 7.79
C ARG A 104 -6.88 9.73 6.99
N PHE A 105 -7.63 10.71 6.50
CA PHE A 105 -7.08 11.79 5.68
C PHE A 105 -7.04 13.12 6.44
N GLU A 106 -6.58 13.13 7.69
CA GLU A 106 -6.71 14.29 8.60
C GLU A 106 -6.04 15.56 8.06
N THR A 107 -4.76 15.51 7.72
CA THR A 107 -4.01 16.65 7.17
C THR A 107 -4.54 17.07 5.80
N LEU A 108 -4.82 16.11 4.93
CA LEU A 108 -5.40 16.37 3.61
C LEU A 108 -6.79 17.02 3.74
N ARG A 109 -7.57 16.64 4.74
CA ARG A 109 -8.88 17.21 5.04
C ARG A 109 -8.79 18.63 5.57
N GLU A 110 -7.83 18.91 6.44
CA GLU A 110 -7.60 20.25 6.96
C GLU A 110 -7.18 21.21 5.84
N ARG A 111 -6.30 20.77 4.94
CA ARG A 111 -5.58 21.65 4.01
C ARG A 111 -6.04 21.57 2.55
N GLY A 112 -6.75 20.52 2.18
CA GLY A 112 -6.91 20.13 0.77
C GLY A 112 -5.59 19.65 0.18
N GLY A 113 -5.61 19.28 -1.11
CA GLY A 113 -4.42 18.86 -1.85
C GLY A 113 -4.66 17.65 -2.73
N ARG A 114 -3.57 17.04 -3.20
CA ARG A 114 -3.60 15.86 -4.06
C ARG A 114 -3.40 14.58 -3.26
N MET A 115 -4.07 13.52 -3.69
CA MET A 115 -3.83 12.15 -3.24
C MET A 115 -3.46 11.30 -4.44
N ASN A 116 -2.33 10.60 -4.35
CA ASN A 116 -1.90 9.66 -5.37
C ASN A 116 -1.02 8.58 -4.71
N GLY A 117 -1.30 7.31 -4.91
CA GLY A 117 -0.52 6.23 -4.30
C GLY A 117 -1.06 4.85 -4.62
N ILE A 118 -0.35 3.81 -4.20
CA ILE A 118 -0.77 2.43 -4.36
C ILE A 118 -1.01 1.80 -3.00
N GLN A 119 -2.08 1.01 -2.90
CA GLN A 119 -2.29 0.08 -1.82
C GLN A 119 -2.27 -1.35 -2.36
N THR A 120 -1.43 -2.19 -1.78
CA THR A 120 -1.29 -3.60 -2.17
C THR A 120 -1.48 -4.51 -0.96
N TRP A 121 -2.05 -5.70 -1.19
CA TRP A 121 -2.05 -6.76 -0.17
C TRP A 121 -1.20 -7.92 -0.65
N ILE A 122 -0.39 -8.43 0.27
CA ILE A 122 0.59 -9.48 0.07
C ILE A 122 0.15 -10.64 0.97
N ALA A 123 -0.17 -11.79 0.38
CA ALA A 123 -0.51 -12.98 1.14
C ALA A 123 0.69 -13.44 1.99
N LEU A 124 0.42 -13.87 3.22
CA LEU A 124 1.42 -14.56 4.02
C LEU A 124 1.54 -16.02 3.55
N PRO A 125 2.74 -16.62 3.63
CA PRO A 125 2.87 -18.07 3.59
C PRO A 125 2.01 -18.73 4.68
N VAL A 126 1.62 -19.99 4.47
CA VAL A 126 0.77 -20.75 5.41
C VAL A 126 1.44 -20.88 6.77
N GLU A 127 2.76 -21.04 6.80
CA GLU A 127 3.56 -21.14 8.01
C GLU A 127 3.55 -19.86 8.87
N ASP A 128 3.25 -18.71 8.25
CA ASP A 128 3.28 -17.39 8.90
C ASP A 128 1.88 -16.77 9.06
N GLU A 129 0.81 -17.38 8.52
CA GLU A 129 -0.52 -16.76 8.44
C GLU A 129 -1.13 -16.42 9.82
N GLU A 130 -0.70 -17.13 10.87
CA GLU A 130 -1.13 -16.96 12.27
C GLU A 130 -0.12 -16.19 13.14
N MET A 131 0.90 -15.57 12.55
CA MET A 131 1.89 -14.80 13.29
C MET A 131 1.28 -13.60 14.03
N ALA A 132 2.03 -13.02 14.97
CA ALA A 132 1.56 -11.82 15.67
C ALA A 132 1.43 -10.63 14.69
N PRO A 133 0.38 -9.81 14.81
CA PRO A 133 0.25 -8.59 14.01
C PRO A 133 1.39 -7.61 14.33
N SER A 134 1.88 -6.92 13.31
CA SER A 134 2.94 -5.91 13.43
C SER A 134 2.78 -4.80 12.41
N PHE A 135 3.52 -3.72 12.61
CA PHE A 135 3.59 -2.61 11.70
C PHE A 135 5.02 -2.08 11.64
N ASP A 136 5.55 -1.92 10.45
CA ASP A 136 6.84 -1.30 10.18
C ASP A 136 6.64 -0.11 9.22
N HIS A 137 7.32 1.00 9.50
CA HIS A 137 7.31 2.21 8.67
C HIS A 137 8.72 2.50 8.17
N TYR A 138 8.85 2.83 6.89
CA TYR A 138 10.14 3.06 6.24
C TYR A 138 10.15 4.41 5.54
N ALA A 139 11.13 5.23 5.92
CA ALA A 139 11.42 6.50 5.27
C ALA A 139 12.02 6.29 3.87
N PRO A 140 11.85 7.22 2.92
CA PRO A 140 12.33 7.03 1.55
C PRO A 140 13.86 6.84 1.47
N GLU A 141 14.62 7.41 2.41
CA GLU A 141 16.09 7.38 2.42
C GLU A 141 16.66 5.98 2.71
N VAL A 142 15.89 5.09 3.34
CA VAL A 142 16.34 3.72 3.61
C VAL A 142 16.04 2.76 2.47
N LEU A 143 15.26 3.19 1.47
CA LEU A 143 14.87 2.36 0.33
C LEU A 143 15.92 2.49 -0.78
N PRO A 144 16.52 1.38 -1.27
CA PRO A 144 17.51 1.45 -2.33
C PRO A 144 16.95 2.09 -3.60
N THR A 145 17.72 2.97 -4.21
CA THR A 145 17.41 3.56 -5.53
C THR A 145 18.42 3.11 -6.58
N HIS A 146 17.97 2.93 -7.81
CA HIS A 146 18.80 2.63 -8.98
C HIS A 146 18.59 3.71 -10.02
N GLU A 147 19.68 4.22 -10.60
CA GLU A 147 19.62 5.20 -11.69
C GLU A 147 20.55 4.76 -12.82
N GLU A 148 19.99 4.55 -14.01
CA GLU A 148 20.73 4.10 -15.17
C GLU A 148 20.02 4.50 -16.47
N ASN A 149 20.77 5.00 -17.47
CA ASN A 149 20.25 5.37 -18.78
C ASN A 149 19.03 6.33 -18.76
N GLY A 150 18.96 7.21 -17.75
CA GLY A 150 17.83 8.13 -17.55
C GLY A 150 16.58 7.51 -16.91
N MET A 151 16.62 6.23 -16.55
CA MET A 151 15.62 5.59 -15.69
C MET A 151 16.04 5.79 -14.23
N TRP A 152 15.09 6.23 -13.42
CA TRP A 152 15.18 6.18 -11.96
C TRP A 152 14.21 5.12 -11.44
N ALA A 153 14.63 4.35 -10.44
CA ALA A 153 13.83 3.33 -9.80
C ALA A 153 14.07 3.31 -8.27
N ARG A 154 13.04 2.97 -7.50
CA ARG A 154 13.14 2.72 -6.05
C ARG A 154 12.64 1.32 -5.72
N LEU A 155 13.48 0.53 -5.07
CA LEU A 155 13.12 -0.79 -4.57
C LEU A 155 12.34 -0.68 -3.26
N ILE A 156 11.01 -0.73 -3.38
CA ILE A 156 10.06 -0.66 -2.28
C ILE A 156 10.19 -1.90 -1.39
N ALA A 157 10.11 -3.11 -1.96
CA ALA A 157 10.16 -4.37 -1.21
C ALA A 157 10.86 -5.47 -2.01
N GLY A 158 11.44 -6.43 -1.29
CA GLY A 158 12.09 -7.60 -1.88
C GLY A 158 13.47 -7.32 -2.48
N GLU A 159 13.81 -8.00 -3.56
CA GLU A 159 15.15 -7.99 -4.16
C GLU A 159 15.09 -7.78 -5.68
N ALA A 160 15.77 -6.75 -6.19
CA ALA A 160 15.90 -6.48 -7.63
C ALA A 160 17.18 -5.68 -7.91
N PHE A 161 17.68 -5.75 -9.15
CA PHE A 161 18.87 -5.01 -9.59
C PHE A 161 20.12 -5.23 -8.72
N GLY A 162 20.26 -6.42 -8.11
CA GLY A 162 21.35 -6.73 -7.19
C GLY A 162 21.26 -6.05 -5.82
N ALA A 163 20.16 -5.34 -5.55
CA ALA A 163 19.87 -4.71 -4.26
C ALA A 163 18.76 -5.44 -3.50
N LYS A 164 18.72 -5.24 -2.19
CA LYS A 164 17.71 -5.78 -1.27
C LYS A 164 17.10 -4.65 -0.46
N SER A 165 15.77 -4.53 -0.48
CA SER A 165 15.05 -3.58 0.38
C SER A 165 15.12 -4.01 1.85
N PRO A 166 15.19 -3.08 2.81
CA PRO A 166 15.08 -3.39 4.24
C PRO A 166 13.65 -3.77 4.67
N VAL A 167 12.65 -3.62 3.80
CA VAL A 167 11.28 -4.03 4.08
C VAL A 167 11.22 -5.53 4.31
N LYS A 168 10.72 -5.94 5.48
CA LYS A 168 10.64 -7.35 5.87
C LYS A 168 9.50 -8.02 5.10
N THR A 169 9.85 -8.98 4.23
CA THR A 169 8.88 -9.78 3.48
C THR A 169 8.91 -11.24 3.94
N HIS A 170 7.82 -11.98 3.69
CA HIS A 170 7.71 -13.42 4.02
C HIS A 170 7.65 -14.31 2.77
N SER A 171 7.69 -13.73 1.59
CA SER A 171 7.79 -14.47 0.33
C SER A 171 8.81 -13.81 -0.60
N PRO A 172 9.44 -14.58 -1.50
CA PRO A 172 10.25 -14.01 -2.58
C PRO A 172 9.39 -13.08 -3.45
N MET A 173 9.83 -11.84 -3.61
CA MET A 173 9.15 -10.82 -4.40
C MET A 173 10.11 -9.71 -4.81
N PHE A 174 9.65 -8.84 -5.70
CA PHE A 174 10.19 -7.50 -5.86
C PHE A 174 9.04 -6.53 -6.09
N TYR A 175 9.19 -5.31 -5.59
CA TYR A 175 8.28 -4.20 -5.86
C TYR A 175 9.12 -2.95 -6.09
N VAL A 176 9.05 -2.40 -7.30
CA VAL A 176 9.80 -1.23 -7.73
C VAL A 176 8.82 -0.13 -8.15
N HIS A 177 9.08 1.10 -7.72
CA HIS A 177 8.58 2.33 -8.35
C HIS A 177 9.57 2.75 -9.43
#